data_AF-A0A2N6T7G7-F1
#
_entry.id   AF-A0A2N6T7G7-F1
#
_cell.length_a   1.000
_cell.length_b   1.000
_cell.length_c   1.000
_cell.angle_alpha   90.00
_cell.angle_beta   90.00
_cell.angle_gamma   90.00
#
_symmetry.space_group_name_H-M   'P 1'
#
loop_
_entity.id
_entity.type
_entity.pdbx_description
1 polymer ?
#
loop_
_entity_poly.entity_id
_entity_poly.type
_entity_poly.pdbx_seq_one_letter_code
_entity_poly.pdbx_strand_id
1 'polypeptide(L)'
;MTKVSDTKRKAAPLIGAAICLALGLVACTSAEDAATGQDPTVTTPTTTVPPLLQQARTVNRSNHVSERFTPTPVVVDDPWGFETSKIFFDNSEVLIISDGDPQSQLRAASLAVVAHAPMVVYSSDHHAAVVREIERLDTHTVFAVGNVPVLNYSEKLTVIRDPGGLDALEKATALQFGEKVVDAPEKAVAAVAGLDPNDPVWLKSGYGGEQHVEDRAKEGVVPLQSRQNAEMAPHVIAVASSPLAAVATARGFGADVYVVDDPDPRVDDRALLVMTGLADKPLIALGPEFGTDEELRSRIKEAEATAESRSFAGIEKLPQVL
;
A
#
# COMPACT_ATOMS: atom_id res chain seq x y z
N MET A 1 30.15 -50.70 -30.51
CA MET A 1 30.81 -50.26 -31.74
C MET A 1 30.74 -48.73 -31.76
N THR A 2 31.79 -48.04 -31.29
CA THR A 2 32.76 -47.25 -32.10
C THR A 2 32.09 -45.99 -32.67
N LYS A 3 32.48 -44.74 -32.40
CA LYS A 3 33.84 -44.18 -32.25
C LYS A 3 33.81 -42.75 -31.65
N VAL A 4 34.88 -42.43 -30.94
CA VAL A 4 35.32 -41.16 -30.35
C VAL A 4 36.04 -40.28 -31.39
N SER A 5 35.94 -38.94 -31.27
CA SER A 5 36.98 -37.91 -31.56
C SER A 5 36.35 -36.52 -31.31
N ASP A 6 36.71 -35.66 -30.37
CA ASP A 6 37.98 -35.19 -29.76
C ASP A 6 38.87 -34.30 -30.66
N THR A 7 39.55 -33.34 -30.01
CA THR A 7 40.46 -32.25 -30.46
C THR A 7 39.84 -30.90 -30.90
N LYS A 8 40.32 -29.69 -30.50
CA LYS A 8 41.58 -29.26 -29.86
C LYS A 8 41.51 -27.79 -29.34
N ARG A 9 42.04 -27.55 -28.13
CA ARG A 9 42.96 -26.48 -27.63
C ARG A 9 42.81 -25.03 -28.17
N LYS A 10 42.84 -23.99 -27.32
CA LYS A 10 44.07 -23.46 -26.66
C LYS A 10 43.76 -22.57 -25.45
N ALA A 11 44.63 -22.69 -24.44
CA ALA A 11 44.81 -21.79 -23.30
C ALA A 11 45.91 -20.73 -23.61
N ALA A 12 45.85 -19.56 -22.97
CA ALA A 12 46.94 -18.94 -22.20
C ALA A 12 46.56 -17.53 -21.64
N PRO A 13 46.96 -17.18 -20.42
CA PRO A 13 46.84 -15.85 -19.79
C PRO A 13 48.16 -15.06 -19.78
N LEU A 14 48.11 -13.73 -19.61
CA LEU A 14 49.25 -12.85 -19.23
C LEU A 14 48.66 -11.61 -18.51
N ILE A 15 48.88 -11.41 -17.19
CA ILE A 15 50.00 -10.70 -16.52
C ILE A 15 50.12 -9.23 -16.94
N GLY A 16 50.02 -8.32 -15.95
CA GLY A 16 50.45 -6.92 -16.09
C GLY A 16 50.06 -6.03 -14.91
N ALA A 17 50.82 -6.12 -13.80
CA ALA A 17 50.81 -5.13 -12.72
C ALA A 17 51.63 -3.89 -13.13
N ALA A 18 51.18 -2.68 -12.78
CA ALA A 18 52.02 -1.48 -12.76
C ALA A 18 51.58 -0.53 -11.64
N ILE A 19 52.44 -0.48 -10.62
CA ILE A 19 52.51 0.49 -9.53
C ILE A 19 53.21 1.74 -10.08
N CYS A 20 52.64 2.93 -9.88
CA CYS A 20 53.36 4.19 -10.00
C CYS A 20 53.12 5.05 -8.76
N LEU A 21 54.07 4.97 -7.82
CA LEU A 21 54.34 6.00 -6.81
C LEU A 21 54.99 7.20 -7.51
N ALA A 22 54.53 8.41 -7.22
CA ALA A 22 55.31 9.63 -7.42
C ALA A 22 55.30 10.46 -6.13
N LEU A 23 56.45 10.44 -5.45
CA LEU A 23 56.85 11.37 -4.39
C LEU A 23 57.43 12.62 -5.05
N GLY A 24 57.02 13.80 -4.56
CA GLY A 24 57.65 15.09 -4.86
C GLY A 24 57.64 15.96 -3.60
N LEU A 25 58.81 16.06 -2.95
CA LEU A 25 59.15 16.98 -1.85
C LEU A 25 59.48 18.39 -2.40
N VAL A 26 59.66 19.34 -1.46
CA VAL A 26 60.29 20.70 -1.53
C VAL A 26 59.25 21.81 -1.25
N ALA A 27 59.41 22.80 -0.36
CA ALA A 27 60.34 23.11 0.73
C ALA A 27 59.74 24.26 1.58
N CYS A 28 60.21 24.43 2.82
CA CYS A 28 59.87 25.50 3.76
C CYS A 28 60.51 26.85 3.37
N THR A 29 59.82 27.99 3.51
CA THR A 29 60.45 29.26 3.95
C THR A 29 59.41 30.19 4.61
N SER A 30 59.87 30.89 5.65
CA SER A 30 59.20 31.80 6.58
C SER A 30 58.78 33.15 5.99
N ALA A 31 57.80 33.83 6.61
CA ALA A 31 57.90 35.23 7.09
C ALA A 31 56.50 35.83 7.33
N GLU A 32 56.38 36.56 8.44
CA GLU A 32 55.26 37.42 8.81
C GLU A 32 55.03 38.52 7.77
N ASP A 33 53.76 38.81 7.45
CA ASP A 33 53.34 40.19 7.16
C ASP A 33 51.85 40.37 7.48
N ALA A 34 51.58 41.40 8.29
CA ALA A 34 50.25 41.84 8.64
C ALA A 34 49.71 42.75 7.53
N ALA A 35 48.61 42.36 6.90
CA ALA A 35 47.78 43.28 6.13
C ALA A 35 46.33 42.80 6.08
N THR A 36 45.48 43.55 6.77
CA THR A 36 44.05 43.79 6.54
C THR A 36 43.49 43.23 5.22
N GLY A 37 42.71 42.16 5.34
CA GLY A 37 41.90 41.60 4.27
C GLY A 37 40.77 40.82 4.90
N GLN A 38 39.62 41.47 5.02
CA GLN A 38 38.39 40.90 5.54
C GLN A 38 37.87 39.90 4.50
N ASP A 39 38.26 38.64 4.64
CA ASP A 39 37.72 37.55 3.85
C ASP A 39 36.24 37.36 4.28
N PRO A 40 35.26 37.52 3.39
CA PRO A 40 33.91 37.12 3.74
C PRO A 40 33.94 35.61 3.90
N THR A 41 33.80 35.14 5.13
CA THR A 41 33.42 33.75 5.40
C THR A 41 32.18 33.46 4.57
N VAL A 42 32.38 32.82 3.42
CA VAL A 42 31.29 32.19 2.67
C VAL A 42 30.88 31.03 3.55
N THR A 43 30.01 31.31 4.52
CA THR A 43 29.23 30.30 5.20
C THR A 43 28.32 29.75 4.12
N THR A 44 28.77 28.73 3.39
CA THR A 44 27.85 27.90 2.63
C THR A 44 26.83 27.41 3.65
N PRO A 45 25.54 27.76 3.55
CA PRO A 45 24.56 27.14 4.43
C PRO A 45 24.66 25.64 4.13
N THR A 46 25.18 24.89 5.09
CA THR A 46 25.13 23.43 5.01
C THR A 46 23.69 23.10 5.30
N THR A 47 22.86 23.08 4.25
CA THR A 47 21.45 22.77 4.36
C THR A 47 21.34 21.33 4.82
N THR A 48 21.22 21.15 6.13
CA THR A 48 21.19 19.83 6.76
C THR A 48 19.74 19.40 6.72
N VAL A 49 19.41 18.50 5.78
CA VAL A 49 18.11 17.85 5.74
C VAL A 49 17.80 17.26 7.12
N PRO A 50 16.62 17.51 7.72
CA PRO A 50 16.29 16.98 9.03
C PRO A 50 16.48 15.45 9.09
N PRO A 51 17.12 14.90 10.13
CA PRO A 51 17.44 13.46 10.20
C PRO A 51 16.24 12.54 10.00
N LEU A 52 15.07 12.92 10.53
CA LEU A 52 13.84 12.16 10.39
C LEU A 52 13.37 12.07 8.93
N LEU A 53 13.48 13.17 8.18
CA LEU A 53 13.12 13.19 6.76
C LEU A 53 14.08 12.34 5.92
N GLN A 54 15.38 12.37 6.25
CA GLN A 54 16.36 11.50 5.61
C GLN A 54 16.11 10.02 5.89
N GLN A 55 15.72 9.69 7.13
CA GLN A 55 15.33 8.33 7.51
C GLN A 55 14.08 7.89 6.74
N ALA A 56 13.04 8.71 6.71
CA ALA A 56 11.80 8.47 5.97
C ALA A 56 12.08 8.17 4.50
N ARG A 57 12.86 9.04 3.84
CA ARG A 57 13.27 8.86 2.44
C ARG A 57 14.00 7.55 2.20
N THR A 58 14.84 7.14 3.15
CA THR A 58 15.57 5.87 3.06
C THR A 58 14.61 4.68 3.15
N VAL A 59 13.70 4.69 4.12
CA VAL A 59 12.68 3.64 4.30
C VAL A 59 11.78 3.55 3.07
N ASN A 60 11.21 4.67 2.63
CA ASN A 60 10.27 4.71 1.51
C ASN A 60 10.91 4.20 0.21
N ARG A 61 12.20 4.49 -0.02
CA ARG A 61 12.94 4.05 -1.22
C ARG A 61 13.52 2.64 -1.13
N SER A 62 13.51 2.02 0.05
CA SER A 62 14.10 0.69 0.27
C SER A 62 13.21 -0.45 -0.19
N ASN A 63 11.91 -0.20 -0.34
CA ASN A 63 10.96 -1.22 -0.75
C ASN A 63 11.17 -1.62 -2.23
N HIS A 64 11.28 -2.92 -2.48
CA HIS A 64 11.33 -3.45 -3.84
C HIS A 64 9.89 -3.68 -4.31
N VAL A 65 9.41 -2.88 -5.25
CA VAL A 65 8.05 -2.98 -5.76
C VAL A 65 8.05 -3.78 -7.06
N SER A 66 7.05 -4.65 -7.23
CA SER A 66 6.86 -5.40 -8.48
C SER A 66 6.72 -4.47 -9.70
N GLU A 67 7.30 -4.85 -10.84
CA GLU A 67 7.25 -4.08 -12.09
C GLU A 67 5.83 -3.96 -12.68
N ARG A 68 4.87 -4.74 -12.17
CA ARG A 68 3.46 -4.63 -12.59
C ARG A 68 2.81 -3.32 -12.16
N PHE A 69 3.34 -2.67 -11.12
CA PHE A 69 2.84 -1.39 -10.64
C PHE A 69 3.47 -0.24 -11.42
N THR A 70 2.69 0.81 -11.65
CA THR A 70 3.18 2.03 -12.31
C THR A 70 4.40 2.59 -11.56
N PRO A 71 5.48 3.00 -12.28
CA PRO A 71 6.71 3.47 -11.66
C PRO A 71 6.61 4.87 -11.01
N THR A 72 5.42 5.48 -11.01
CA THR A 72 5.12 6.82 -10.50
C THR A 72 3.88 6.78 -9.61
N PRO A 73 3.62 7.85 -8.82
CA PRO A 73 2.40 7.97 -8.05
C PRO A 73 1.15 7.83 -8.93
N VAL A 74 0.14 7.12 -8.41
CA VAL A 74 -1.18 6.93 -9.01
C VAL A 74 -2.24 7.26 -7.97
N VAL A 75 -3.20 8.10 -8.31
CA VAL A 75 -4.38 8.41 -7.50
C VAL A 75 -5.56 7.56 -7.99
N VAL A 76 -6.25 6.92 -7.05
CA VAL A 76 -7.34 5.99 -7.33
C VAL A 76 -8.63 6.50 -6.69
N ASP A 77 -9.54 7.01 -7.51
CA ASP A 77 -10.92 7.30 -7.11
C ASP A 77 -11.81 6.10 -7.43
N ASP A 78 -12.02 5.26 -6.42
CA ASP A 78 -12.69 3.98 -6.59
C ASP A 78 -13.63 3.65 -5.42
N PRO A 79 -14.79 4.33 -5.36
CA PRO A 79 -15.79 4.12 -4.31
C PRO A 79 -16.32 2.68 -4.24
N TRP A 80 -16.20 1.92 -5.33
CA TRP A 80 -16.79 0.57 -5.47
C TRP A 80 -15.77 -0.57 -5.44
N GLY A 81 -14.47 -0.28 -5.45
CA GLY A 81 -13.38 -1.27 -5.34
C GLY A 81 -12.94 -1.93 -6.66
N PHE A 82 -13.48 -1.53 -7.81
CA PHE A 82 -13.19 -2.18 -9.09
C PHE A 82 -11.80 -1.82 -9.64
N GLU A 83 -11.43 -0.54 -9.63
CA GLU A 83 -10.13 -0.11 -10.15
C GLU A 83 -8.99 -0.56 -9.24
N THR A 84 -9.21 -0.51 -7.92
CA THR A 84 -8.27 -0.99 -6.91
C THR A 84 -8.07 -2.49 -7.04
N SER A 85 -9.15 -3.25 -7.26
CA SER A 85 -9.06 -4.70 -7.53
C SER A 85 -8.20 -5.00 -8.77
N LYS A 86 -8.35 -4.25 -9.87
CA LYS A 86 -7.51 -4.43 -11.07
C LYS A 86 -6.04 -4.11 -10.82
N ILE A 87 -5.75 -3.09 -10.00
CA ILE A 87 -4.39 -2.71 -9.67
C ILE A 87 -3.72 -3.80 -8.83
N PHE A 88 -4.42 -4.38 -7.86
CA PHE A 88 -3.82 -5.31 -6.92
C PHE A 88 -3.96 -6.79 -7.31
N PHE A 89 -5.01 -7.20 -8.02
CA PHE A 89 -5.31 -8.60 -8.29
C PHE A 89 -5.51 -8.87 -9.78
N ASP A 90 -4.61 -9.66 -10.36
CA ASP A 90 -4.79 -10.20 -11.71
C ASP A 90 -5.87 -11.30 -11.72
N ASN A 91 -5.90 -12.10 -10.66
CA ASN A 91 -6.90 -13.14 -10.38
C ASN A 91 -7.16 -13.23 -8.87
N SER A 92 -8.28 -13.85 -8.49
CA SER A 92 -8.58 -14.20 -7.10
C SER A 92 -9.61 -15.32 -7.03
N GLU A 93 -9.33 -16.39 -6.28
CA GLU A 93 -10.30 -17.48 -6.08
C GLU A 93 -11.56 -17.00 -5.34
N VAL A 94 -11.40 -16.01 -4.46
CA VAL A 94 -12.45 -15.41 -3.63
C VAL A 94 -12.67 -13.95 -4.01
N LEU A 95 -13.92 -13.53 -4.09
CA LEU A 95 -14.31 -12.11 -4.14
C LEU A 95 -15.26 -11.81 -2.98
N ILE A 96 -14.92 -10.81 -2.16
CA ILE A 96 -15.81 -10.30 -1.12
C ILE A 96 -16.66 -9.19 -1.73
N ILE A 97 -17.98 -9.30 -1.57
CA ILE A 97 -18.94 -8.31 -2.06
C ILE A 97 -19.75 -7.82 -0.87
N SER A 98 -19.73 -6.52 -0.61
CA SER A 98 -20.56 -5.93 0.45
C SER A 98 -21.76 -5.19 -0.12
N ASP A 99 -22.81 -5.07 0.67
CA ASP A 99 -23.78 -3.98 0.51
C ASP A 99 -23.12 -2.61 0.86
N GLY A 100 -23.81 -1.52 0.54
CA GLY A 100 -23.34 -0.15 0.74
C GLY A 100 -23.41 0.34 2.18
N ASP A 101 -24.07 -0.37 3.10
CA ASP A 101 -24.18 0.08 4.49
C ASP A 101 -22.85 -0.06 5.27
N PRO A 102 -22.58 0.82 6.26
CA PRO A 102 -21.30 0.81 6.98
C PRO A 102 -20.99 -0.49 7.72
N GLN A 103 -22.00 -1.17 8.27
CA GLN A 103 -21.81 -2.40 9.03
C GLN A 103 -21.37 -3.53 8.10
N SER A 104 -22.01 -3.67 6.93
CA SER A 104 -21.64 -4.63 5.90
C SER A 104 -20.25 -4.35 5.33
N GLN A 105 -19.90 -3.09 5.05
CA GLN A 105 -18.58 -2.73 4.54
C GLN A 105 -17.45 -3.06 5.54
N LEU A 106 -17.60 -2.71 6.82
CA LEU A 106 -16.58 -3.00 7.84
C LEU A 106 -16.39 -4.52 8.07
N ARG A 107 -17.49 -5.27 8.05
CA ARG A 107 -17.43 -6.73 8.14
C ARG A 107 -16.78 -7.35 6.90
N ALA A 108 -17.14 -6.89 5.71
CA ALA A 108 -16.52 -7.32 4.46
C ALA A 108 -15.02 -6.98 4.42
N ALA A 109 -14.61 -5.82 4.93
CA ALA A 109 -13.21 -5.43 5.02
C ALA A 109 -12.42 -6.39 5.94
N SER A 110 -12.99 -6.74 7.10
CA SER A 110 -12.41 -7.73 8.02
C SER A 110 -12.17 -9.08 7.34
N LEU A 111 -13.15 -9.53 6.54
CA LEU A 111 -13.06 -10.76 5.76
C LEU A 111 -12.06 -10.68 4.61
N ALA A 112 -12.03 -9.58 3.86
CA ALA A 112 -11.15 -9.39 2.71
C ALA A 112 -9.68 -9.46 3.11
N VAL A 113 -9.32 -8.88 4.26
CA VAL A 113 -7.95 -8.91 4.78
C VAL A 113 -7.53 -10.33 5.14
N VAL A 114 -8.36 -11.04 5.90
CA VAL A 114 -8.06 -12.41 6.38
C VAL A 114 -8.09 -13.44 5.23
N ALA A 115 -9.02 -13.29 4.29
CA ALA A 115 -9.13 -14.17 3.14
C ALA A 115 -8.11 -13.87 2.04
N HIS A 116 -7.33 -12.78 2.17
CA HIS A 116 -6.43 -12.27 1.14
C HIS A 116 -7.12 -12.06 -0.21
N ALA A 117 -8.31 -11.46 -0.17
CA ALA A 117 -9.21 -11.33 -1.31
C ALA A 117 -9.56 -9.85 -1.59
N PRO A 118 -9.85 -9.49 -2.85
CA PRO A 118 -10.40 -8.18 -3.18
C PRO A 118 -11.81 -8.00 -2.59
N MET A 119 -12.13 -6.74 -2.31
CA MET A 119 -13.45 -6.32 -1.83
C MET A 119 -14.06 -5.32 -2.82
N VAL A 120 -15.31 -5.55 -3.21
CA VAL A 120 -16.11 -4.59 -3.97
C VAL A 120 -17.41 -4.27 -3.26
N VAL A 121 -17.93 -3.07 -3.48
CA VAL A 121 -19.25 -2.65 -2.98
C VAL A 121 -20.28 -2.87 -4.09
N TYR A 122 -21.35 -3.59 -3.77
CA TYR A 122 -22.46 -3.82 -4.67
C TYR A 122 -23.39 -2.60 -4.71
N SER A 123 -23.85 -2.27 -5.92
CA SER A 123 -25.05 -1.46 -6.14
C SER A 123 -25.79 -1.97 -7.37
N SER A 124 -27.09 -1.67 -7.47
CA SER A 124 -27.89 -2.01 -8.67
C SER A 124 -27.28 -1.46 -9.94
N ASP A 125 -26.76 -0.23 -9.87
CA ASP A 125 -26.22 0.51 -11.02
C ASP A 125 -24.89 -0.08 -11.50
N HIS A 126 -24.20 -0.81 -10.62
CA HIS A 126 -22.91 -1.45 -10.91
C HIS A 126 -22.99 -2.98 -10.97
N HIS A 127 -24.19 -3.57 -11.02
CA HIS A 127 -24.35 -5.03 -11.12
C HIS A 127 -23.55 -5.63 -12.28
N ALA A 128 -23.59 -5.01 -13.46
CA ALA A 128 -22.83 -5.48 -14.62
C ALA A 128 -21.31 -5.35 -14.43
N ALA A 129 -20.84 -4.39 -13.62
CA ALA A 129 -19.42 -4.26 -13.28
C ALA A 129 -18.97 -5.36 -12.32
N VAL A 130 -19.78 -5.69 -11.31
CA VAL A 130 -19.55 -6.83 -10.41
C VAL A 130 -19.41 -8.12 -11.19
N VAL A 131 -20.33 -8.37 -12.12
CA VAL A 131 -20.29 -9.53 -13.01
C VAL A 131 -18.98 -9.60 -13.81
N ARG A 132 -18.58 -8.50 -14.46
CA ARG A 132 -17.33 -8.46 -15.24
C ARG A 132 -16.11 -8.67 -14.35
N GLU A 133 -16.16 -8.21 -13.11
CA GLU A 133 -15.06 -8.35 -12.17
C GLU A 133 -14.91 -9.80 -11.69
N ILE A 134 -16.01 -10.51 -11.45
CA ILE A 134 -16.02 -11.96 -11.17
C ILE A 134 -15.36 -12.73 -12.31
N GLU A 135 -15.72 -12.41 -13.57
CA GLU A 135 -15.11 -13.05 -14.73
C GLU A 135 -13.62 -12.71 -14.89
N ARG A 136 -13.26 -11.44 -14.72
CA ARG A 136 -11.87 -10.97 -14.87
C ARG A 136 -10.94 -11.64 -13.86
N LEU A 137 -11.40 -11.76 -12.61
CA LEU A 137 -10.63 -12.36 -11.53
C LEU A 137 -10.58 -13.90 -11.59
N ASP A 138 -11.36 -14.53 -12.47
CA ASP A 138 -11.59 -15.98 -12.48
C ASP A 138 -12.06 -16.50 -11.10
N THR A 139 -12.98 -15.75 -10.49
CA THR A 139 -13.49 -16.03 -9.14
C THR A 139 -14.38 -17.27 -9.13
N HIS A 140 -14.11 -18.18 -8.20
CA HIS A 140 -14.91 -19.40 -8.01
C HIS A 140 -15.80 -19.33 -6.75
N THR A 141 -15.45 -18.48 -5.79
CA THR A 141 -16.23 -18.25 -4.57
C THR A 141 -16.52 -16.76 -4.38
N VAL A 142 -17.79 -16.40 -4.25
CA VAL A 142 -18.21 -15.07 -3.82
C VAL A 142 -18.72 -15.15 -2.40
N PHE A 143 -18.21 -14.29 -1.53
CA PHE A 143 -18.76 -14.10 -0.18
C PHE A 143 -19.50 -12.77 -0.11
N ALA A 144 -20.83 -12.86 0.00
CA ALA A 144 -21.74 -11.74 -0.05
C ALA A 144 -22.13 -11.30 1.37
N VAL A 145 -21.73 -10.08 1.75
CA VAL A 145 -21.94 -9.47 3.06
C VAL A 145 -23.02 -8.41 2.97
N GLY A 146 -24.12 -8.61 3.71
CA GLY A 146 -25.26 -7.70 3.66
C GLY A 146 -26.30 -8.11 2.63
N ASN A 147 -27.16 -7.17 2.20
CA ASN A 147 -28.23 -7.44 1.25
C ASN A 147 -27.75 -7.36 -0.20
N VAL A 148 -26.90 -8.31 -0.58
CA VAL A 148 -26.42 -8.46 -1.95
C VAL A 148 -27.36 -9.40 -2.74
N PRO A 149 -27.98 -8.91 -3.83
CA PRO A 149 -28.84 -9.72 -4.68
C PRO A 149 -28.14 -10.97 -5.22
N VAL A 150 -28.93 -11.96 -5.61
CA VAL A 150 -28.43 -13.23 -6.15
C VAL A 150 -27.62 -13.02 -7.43
N LEU A 151 -26.34 -13.36 -7.37
CA LEU A 151 -25.41 -13.39 -8.51
C LEU A 151 -25.37 -14.81 -9.09
N ASN A 152 -26.45 -15.27 -9.70
CA ASN A 152 -26.46 -16.58 -10.36
C ASN A 152 -25.76 -16.48 -11.72
N TYR A 153 -24.42 -16.51 -11.71
CA TYR A 153 -23.62 -16.26 -12.90
C TYR A 153 -23.26 -17.53 -13.67
N SER A 154 -22.95 -18.62 -12.96
CA SER A 154 -22.66 -19.92 -13.57
C SER A 154 -22.84 -21.05 -12.57
N GLU A 155 -22.95 -22.30 -13.06
CA GLU A 155 -22.97 -23.49 -12.21
C GLU A 155 -21.63 -23.70 -11.44
N LYS A 156 -20.57 -23.00 -11.82
CA LYS A 156 -19.24 -23.10 -11.21
C LYS A 156 -19.00 -22.09 -10.09
N LEU A 157 -19.82 -21.04 -10.01
CA LEU A 157 -19.67 -19.98 -9.02
C LEU A 157 -20.40 -20.38 -7.72
N THR A 158 -19.66 -20.51 -6.64
CA THR A 158 -20.23 -20.71 -5.31
C THR A 158 -20.50 -19.36 -4.66
N VAL A 159 -21.76 -19.04 -4.38
CA VAL A 159 -22.14 -17.80 -3.68
C VAL A 159 -22.50 -18.12 -2.24
N ILE A 160 -21.67 -17.67 -1.31
CA ILE A 160 -21.89 -17.77 0.13
C ILE A 160 -22.52 -16.47 0.61
N ARG A 161 -23.65 -16.58 1.30
CA ARG A 161 -24.38 -15.43 1.85
C ARG A 161 -24.12 -15.35 3.34
N ASP A 162 -23.48 -14.27 3.75
CA ASP A 162 -23.14 -14.02 5.13
C ASP A 162 -24.41 -13.90 6.00
N PRO A 163 -24.62 -14.80 6.98
CA PRO A 163 -25.75 -14.70 7.89
C PRO A 163 -25.51 -13.66 9.00
N GLY A 164 -24.36 -13.00 9.01
CA GLY A 164 -23.98 -12.03 10.03
C GLY A 164 -23.57 -12.68 11.36
N GLY A 165 -23.13 -11.84 12.31
CA GLY A 165 -22.71 -12.28 13.64
C GLY A 165 -21.31 -12.93 13.69
N LEU A 166 -20.77 -13.04 14.92
CA LEU A 166 -19.42 -13.54 15.16
C LEU A 166 -19.30 -15.04 14.88
N ASP A 167 -20.21 -15.85 15.43
CA ASP A 167 -20.17 -17.32 15.29
C ASP A 167 -20.14 -17.77 13.82
N ALA A 168 -20.94 -17.14 12.95
CA ALA A 168 -20.91 -17.45 11.52
C ALA A 168 -19.62 -17.00 10.84
N LEU A 169 -19.02 -15.88 11.26
CA LEU A 169 -17.73 -15.41 10.74
C LEU A 169 -16.61 -16.40 11.08
N GLU A 170 -16.55 -16.82 12.33
CA GLU A 170 -15.55 -17.75 12.83
C GLU A 170 -15.69 -19.12 12.18
N LYS A 171 -16.92 -19.63 12.03
CA LYS A 171 -17.19 -20.88 11.29
C LYS A 171 -16.81 -20.77 9.82
N ALA A 172 -17.13 -19.65 9.17
CA ALA A 172 -16.89 -19.47 7.75
C ALA A 172 -15.40 -19.46 7.41
N THR A 173 -14.57 -18.95 8.31
CA THR A 173 -13.12 -18.79 8.10
C THR A 173 -12.29 -19.83 8.86
N ALA A 174 -12.89 -20.57 9.79
CA ALA A 174 -12.21 -21.41 10.77
C ALA A 174 -11.16 -20.66 11.62
N LEU A 175 -11.40 -19.37 11.89
CA LEU A 175 -10.53 -18.50 12.67
C LEU A 175 -11.30 -17.88 13.84
N GLN A 176 -10.59 -17.52 14.92
CA GLN A 176 -11.14 -16.75 16.02
C GLN A 176 -10.97 -15.26 15.73
N PHE A 177 -12.00 -14.46 16.02
CA PHE A 177 -11.96 -13.02 15.78
C PHE A 177 -12.05 -12.24 17.09
N GLY A 178 -11.16 -11.27 17.25
CA GLY A 178 -11.39 -10.16 18.18
C GLY A 178 -12.53 -9.27 17.69
N GLU A 179 -13.27 -8.61 18.58
CA GLU A 179 -14.27 -7.61 18.19
C GLU A 179 -13.75 -6.20 18.42
N LYS A 180 -13.93 -5.32 17.43
CA LYS A 180 -13.62 -3.89 17.58
C LYS A 180 -14.75 -3.04 17.03
N VAL A 181 -15.29 -2.18 17.89
CA VAL A 181 -16.28 -1.19 17.48
C VAL A 181 -15.56 0.03 16.93
N VAL A 182 -15.97 0.45 15.73
CA VAL A 182 -15.62 1.72 15.10
C VAL A 182 -16.76 2.68 15.35
N ASP A 183 -16.55 3.57 16.30
CA ASP A 183 -17.55 4.44 16.91
C ASP A 183 -17.89 5.69 16.08
N ALA A 184 -17.11 5.99 15.03
CA ALA A 184 -17.41 7.10 14.12
C ALA A 184 -16.90 6.85 12.68
N PRO A 185 -17.58 7.39 11.63
CA PRO A 185 -17.20 7.18 10.23
C PRO A 185 -15.74 7.55 9.91
N GLU A 186 -15.26 8.65 10.46
CA GLU A 186 -13.90 9.16 10.24
C GLU A 186 -12.79 8.22 10.77
N LYS A 187 -13.15 7.27 11.65
CA LYS A 187 -12.22 6.25 12.17
C LYS A 187 -12.23 4.96 11.33
N ALA A 188 -13.14 4.82 10.37
CA ALA A 188 -13.34 3.58 9.63
C ALA A 188 -12.13 3.22 8.76
N VAL A 189 -11.59 4.18 8.00
CA VAL A 189 -10.41 3.93 7.15
C VAL A 189 -9.20 3.53 7.99
N ALA A 190 -8.95 4.24 9.09
CA ALA A 190 -7.86 3.89 10.01
C ALA A 190 -8.05 2.50 10.64
N ALA A 191 -9.28 2.12 10.98
CA ALA A 191 -9.59 0.81 11.51
C ALA A 191 -9.36 -0.32 10.49
N VAL A 192 -9.73 -0.12 9.22
CA VAL A 192 -9.50 -1.09 8.15
C VAL A 192 -8.02 -1.18 7.78
N ALA A 193 -7.33 -0.04 7.67
CA ALA A 193 -5.91 0.00 7.38
C ALA A 193 -5.09 -0.77 8.43
N GLY A 194 -5.50 -0.70 9.70
CA GLY A 194 -4.86 -1.41 10.82
C GLY A 194 -5.30 -2.84 11.06
N LEU A 195 -5.98 -3.48 10.10
CA LEU A 195 -6.24 -4.91 10.17
C LEU A 195 -4.97 -5.71 9.89
N ASP A 196 -4.67 -6.68 10.75
CA ASP A 196 -3.62 -7.69 10.56
C ASP A 196 -4.28 -9.04 10.23
N PRO A 197 -3.98 -9.68 9.09
CA PRO A 197 -4.51 -11.01 8.78
C PRO A 197 -4.08 -12.10 9.79
N ASN A 198 -3.00 -11.89 10.55
CA ASN A 198 -2.53 -12.83 11.58
C ASN A 198 -3.19 -12.64 12.96
N ASP A 199 -3.85 -11.50 13.18
CA ASP A 199 -4.66 -11.22 14.36
C ASP A 199 -6.07 -10.79 13.90
N PRO A 200 -6.93 -11.75 13.50
CA PRO A 200 -8.22 -11.44 12.89
C PRO A 200 -9.12 -10.62 13.82
N VAL A 201 -9.60 -9.48 13.31
CA VAL A 201 -10.52 -8.60 14.04
C VAL A 201 -11.77 -8.36 13.20
N TRP A 202 -12.93 -8.55 13.82
CA TRP A 202 -14.22 -8.17 13.28
C TRP A 202 -14.51 -6.71 13.62
N LEU A 203 -14.45 -5.85 12.60
CA LEU A 203 -14.86 -4.46 12.71
C LEU A 203 -16.38 -4.33 12.69
N LYS A 204 -16.91 -3.64 13.69
CA LYS A 204 -18.33 -3.34 13.86
C LYS A 204 -18.54 -1.84 13.80
N SER A 205 -19.51 -1.40 13.03
CA SER A 205 -19.95 -0.01 13.03
C SER A 205 -20.72 0.31 14.32
N GLY A 206 -20.27 1.31 15.05
CA GLY A 206 -21.01 1.94 16.16
C GLY A 206 -21.85 3.14 15.71
N TYR A 207 -21.73 3.55 14.45
CA TYR A 207 -22.42 4.70 13.84
C TYR A 207 -23.42 4.30 12.75
N GLY A 208 -23.39 3.04 12.32
CA GLY A 208 -24.35 2.44 11.38
C GLY A 208 -25.50 1.74 12.10
N GLY A 209 -26.49 1.32 11.31
CA GLY A 209 -27.53 0.41 11.78
C GLY A 209 -27.02 -1.03 11.90
N GLU A 210 -27.92 -1.94 12.26
CA GLU A 210 -27.63 -3.38 12.19
C GLU A 210 -27.35 -3.81 10.75
N GLN A 211 -26.55 -4.88 10.61
CA GLN A 211 -26.26 -5.46 9.30
C GLN A 211 -27.56 -5.94 8.65
N HIS A 212 -27.80 -5.56 7.40
CA HIS A 212 -28.92 -6.11 6.64
C HIS A 212 -28.58 -7.52 6.13
N VAL A 213 -28.96 -8.55 6.89
CA VAL A 213 -28.77 -9.94 6.47
C VAL A 213 -29.89 -10.36 5.52
N GLU A 214 -29.56 -11.04 4.43
CA GLU A 214 -30.58 -11.54 3.49
C GLU A 214 -31.28 -12.80 4.05
N ASP A 215 -32.58 -12.93 3.79
CA ASP A 215 -33.43 -13.98 4.37
C ASP A 215 -32.97 -15.43 4.10
N ARG A 216 -32.24 -15.66 3.00
CA ARG A 216 -31.72 -16.98 2.61
C ARG A 216 -30.23 -17.13 2.92
N ALA A 217 -29.67 -16.24 3.74
CA ALA A 217 -28.29 -16.38 4.20
C ALA A 217 -28.09 -17.69 4.97
N LYS A 218 -27.00 -18.39 4.65
CA LYS A 218 -26.65 -19.67 5.25
C LYS A 218 -25.15 -19.72 5.43
N GLU A 219 -24.74 -20.33 6.54
CA GLU A 219 -23.34 -20.61 6.81
C GLU A 219 -22.68 -21.32 5.61
N GLY A 220 -21.47 -20.89 5.28
CA GLY A 220 -20.63 -21.47 4.24
C GLY A 220 -19.16 -21.22 4.56
N VAL A 221 -18.26 -21.94 3.89
CA VAL A 221 -16.82 -21.88 4.16
C VAL A 221 -16.12 -21.04 3.11
N VAL A 222 -15.31 -20.06 3.54
CA VAL A 222 -14.48 -19.24 2.68
C VAL A 222 -13.12 -19.91 2.50
N PRO A 223 -12.66 -20.18 1.26
CA PRO A 223 -11.32 -20.70 1.05
C PRO A 223 -10.29 -19.59 1.27
N LEU A 224 -9.63 -19.60 2.43
CA LEU A 224 -8.59 -18.63 2.75
C LEU A 224 -7.38 -18.80 1.83
N GLN A 225 -6.91 -17.69 1.27
CA GLN A 225 -5.79 -17.66 0.35
C GLN A 225 -4.49 -17.28 1.08
N SER A 226 -3.34 -17.55 0.46
CA SER A 226 -2.08 -16.97 0.91
C SER A 226 -1.95 -15.51 0.48
N ARG A 227 -1.20 -14.72 1.26
CA ARG A 227 -0.87 -13.34 0.91
C ARG A 227 -0.24 -13.25 -0.49
N GLN A 228 -0.80 -12.38 -1.34
CA GLN A 228 -0.46 -12.30 -2.76
C GLN A 228 0.70 -11.32 -3.06
N ASN A 229 1.04 -10.42 -2.14
CA ASN A 229 2.05 -9.40 -2.41
C ASN A 229 3.48 -9.93 -2.55
N ALA A 230 3.80 -11.11 -2.01
CA ALA A 230 5.17 -11.61 -1.87
C ALA A 230 6.19 -10.56 -1.34
N GLU A 231 5.75 -9.65 -0.45
CA GLU A 231 6.53 -8.50 0.07
C GLU A 231 6.91 -7.43 -0.97
N MET A 232 6.19 -7.38 -2.10
CA MET A 232 6.49 -6.52 -3.24
C MET A 232 5.38 -5.50 -3.55
N ALA A 233 4.50 -5.24 -2.58
CA ALA A 233 3.44 -4.23 -2.73
C ALA A 233 4.03 -2.81 -2.76
N PRO A 234 3.44 -1.88 -3.53
CA PRO A 234 3.82 -0.48 -3.50
C PRO A 234 3.47 0.13 -2.14
N HIS A 235 4.02 1.30 -1.88
CA HIS A 235 3.58 2.14 -0.79
C HIS A 235 2.13 2.59 -1.04
N VAL A 236 1.23 2.45 -0.08
CA VAL A 236 -0.18 2.83 -0.22
C VAL A 236 -0.53 3.87 0.83
N ILE A 237 -1.19 4.95 0.41
CA ILE A 237 -1.61 6.04 1.29
C ILE A 237 -3.12 6.26 1.18
N ALA A 238 -3.73 6.68 2.28
CA ALA A 238 -5.16 6.95 2.38
C ALA A 238 -5.42 8.13 3.34
N VAL A 239 -6.61 8.71 3.24
CA VAL A 239 -7.16 9.70 4.15
C VAL A 239 -8.44 9.16 4.79
N ALA A 240 -8.98 9.83 5.81
CA ALA A 240 -10.18 9.37 6.51
C ALA A 240 -11.43 9.20 5.60
N SER A 241 -11.49 9.91 4.48
CA SER A 241 -12.57 9.84 3.49
C SER A 241 -12.34 8.84 2.35
N SER A 242 -11.19 8.15 2.33
CA SER A 242 -10.88 7.16 1.30
C SER A 242 -11.92 6.03 1.27
N PRO A 243 -12.25 5.49 0.07
CA PRO A 243 -13.17 4.36 -0.03
C PRO A 243 -12.73 3.12 0.75
N LEU A 244 -13.61 2.58 1.61
CA LEU A 244 -13.29 1.40 2.43
C LEU A 244 -12.95 0.17 1.58
N ALA A 245 -13.66 -0.05 0.48
CA ALA A 245 -13.38 -1.17 -0.43
C ALA A 245 -11.98 -1.09 -1.07
N ALA A 246 -11.52 0.12 -1.40
CA ALA A 246 -10.17 0.33 -1.92
C ALA A 246 -9.12 0.01 -0.85
N VAL A 247 -9.30 0.52 0.36
CA VAL A 247 -8.39 0.27 1.50
C VAL A 247 -8.37 -1.22 1.88
N ALA A 248 -9.53 -1.86 1.96
CA ALA A 248 -9.67 -3.28 2.26
C ALA A 248 -9.02 -4.16 1.18
N THR A 249 -9.17 -3.80 -0.09
CA THR A 249 -8.54 -4.52 -1.21
C THR A 249 -7.01 -4.41 -1.16
N ALA A 250 -6.47 -3.21 -0.88
CA ALA A 250 -5.04 -3.02 -0.71
C ALA A 250 -4.50 -3.85 0.47
N ARG A 251 -5.20 -3.85 1.62
CA ARG A 251 -4.84 -4.68 2.79
C ARG A 251 -5.00 -6.17 2.52
N GLY A 252 -6.04 -6.60 1.81
CA GLY A 252 -6.26 -7.99 1.38
C GLY A 252 -5.14 -8.50 0.48
N PHE A 253 -4.62 -7.66 -0.42
CA PHE A 253 -3.43 -7.99 -1.20
C PHE A 253 -2.17 -8.17 -0.32
N GLY A 254 -2.16 -7.53 0.84
CA GLY A 254 -1.06 -7.49 1.80
C GLY A 254 -0.25 -6.19 1.72
N ALA A 255 -0.75 -5.15 1.06
CA ALA A 255 -0.09 -3.85 1.03
C ALA A 255 -0.24 -3.14 2.38
N ASP A 256 0.78 -2.42 2.82
CA ASP A 256 0.70 -1.55 3.99
C ASP A 256 0.07 -0.21 3.60
N VAL A 257 -0.97 0.19 4.36
CA VAL A 257 -1.73 1.41 4.09
C VAL A 257 -1.45 2.44 5.19
N TYR A 258 -0.86 3.55 4.80
CA TYR A 258 -0.58 4.67 5.69
C TYR A 258 -1.72 5.69 5.63
N VAL A 259 -2.42 5.85 6.75
CA VAL A 259 -3.45 6.88 6.88
C VAL A 259 -2.80 8.19 7.34
N VAL A 260 -3.09 9.26 6.59
CA VAL A 260 -2.64 10.63 6.84
C VAL A 260 -3.83 11.54 7.07
N ASP A 261 -3.61 12.64 7.80
CA ASP A 261 -4.69 13.56 8.17
C ASP A 261 -5.04 14.52 7.03
N ASP A 262 -4.02 14.96 6.28
CA ASP A 262 -4.18 15.82 5.10
C ASP A 262 -3.50 15.15 3.88
N PRO A 263 -4.16 15.11 2.71
CA PRO A 263 -3.57 14.53 1.51
C PRO A 263 -2.38 15.33 0.95
N ASP A 264 -2.20 16.59 1.36
CA ASP A 264 -1.13 17.47 0.88
C ASP A 264 0.13 17.40 1.78
N PRO A 265 1.24 16.80 1.30
CA PRO A 265 2.50 16.75 2.06
C PRO A 265 3.14 18.13 2.28
N ARG A 266 2.67 19.18 1.59
CA ARG A 266 3.08 20.57 1.83
C ARG A 266 2.34 21.22 3.01
N VAL A 267 1.36 20.52 3.58
CA VAL A 267 0.58 20.97 4.74
C VAL A 267 0.87 20.08 5.93
N ASP A 268 0.71 18.76 5.78
CA ASP A 268 0.91 17.78 6.85
C ASP A 268 2.32 17.16 6.84
N ASP A 269 2.96 17.17 8.02
CA ASP A 269 4.28 16.58 8.22
C ASP A 269 4.25 15.05 8.20
N ARG A 270 3.15 14.41 8.64
CA ARG A 270 3.00 12.96 8.55
C ARG A 270 2.89 12.54 7.08
N ALA A 271 2.05 13.21 6.29
CA ALA A 271 2.00 13.07 4.85
C ALA A 271 3.37 13.25 4.17
N LEU A 272 4.13 14.29 4.54
CA LEU A 272 5.49 14.49 4.02
C LEU A 272 6.42 13.31 4.32
N LEU A 273 6.43 12.81 5.57
CA LEU A 273 7.27 11.68 5.95
C LEU A 273 6.88 10.40 5.21
N VAL A 274 5.59 10.13 5.05
CA VAL A 274 5.09 8.95 4.32
C VAL A 274 5.43 9.04 2.83
N MET A 275 5.41 10.23 2.23
CA MET A 275 5.56 10.38 0.77
C MET A 275 6.97 10.76 0.30
N THR A 276 7.85 11.19 1.19
CA THR A 276 9.17 11.69 0.77
C THR A 276 9.98 10.60 0.06
N GLY A 277 10.64 10.97 -1.05
CA GLY A 277 11.39 10.09 -1.92
C GLY A 277 10.52 9.32 -2.92
N LEU A 278 9.19 9.52 -2.94
CA LEU A 278 8.27 8.73 -3.77
C LEU A 278 7.73 9.45 -5.01
N ALA A 279 8.11 10.71 -5.26
CA ALA A 279 7.57 11.48 -6.39
C ALA A 279 7.80 10.81 -7.77
N ASP A 280 8.90 10.06 -7.93
CA ASP A 280 9.20 9.32 -9.16
C ASP A 280 9.38 7.82 -8.83
N LYS A 281 8.52 7.30 -7.95
CA LYS A 281 8.46 5.89 -7.52
C LYS A 281 7.01 5.40 -7.45
N PRO A 282 6.78 4.08 -7.44
CA PRO A 282 5.46 3.52 -7.19
C PRO A 282 4.89 3.98 -5.84
N LEU A 283 3.72 4.62 -5.92
CA LEU A 283 2.92 5.06 -4.78
C LEU A 283 1.46 4.99 -5.22
N ILE A 284 0.60 4.38 -4.43
CA ILE A 284 -0.84 4.35 -4.69
C ILE A 284 -1.52 5.22 -3.64
N ALA A 285 -2.24 6.24 -4.08
CA ALA A 285 -3.03 7.10 -3.23
C ALA A 285 -4.52 6.79 -3.39
N LEU A 286 -5.15 6.32 -2.33
CA LEU A 286 -6.54 5.89 -2.34
C LEU A 286 -7.44 7.08 -1.99
N GLY A 287 -8.26 7.53 -2.94
CA GLY A 287 -9.21 8.62 -2.75
C GLY A 287 -8.92 9.84 -3.64
N PRO A 288 -9.97 10.51 -4.15
CA PRO A 288 -9.84 11.67 -5.04
C PRO A 288 -9.20 12.90 -4.37
N GLU A 289 -9.13 12.94 -3.03
CA GLU A 289 -8.58 14.06 -2.26
C GLU A 289 -7.10 14.32 -2.55
N PHE A 290 -6.38 13.30 -3.04
CA PHE A 290 -4.99 13.43 -3.45
C PHE A 290 -4.81 14.16 -4.80
N GLY A 291 -5.89 14.44 -5.54
CA GLY A 291 -5.86 15.12 -6.84
C GLY A 291 -5.57 14.16 -7.99
N THR A 292 -4.85 14.62 -9.01
CA THR A 292 -4.36 13.75 -10.10
C THR A 292 -2.97 13.17 -9.80
N ASP A 293 -2.57 12.16 -10.57
CA ASP A 293 -1.21 11.58 -10.54
C ASP A 293 -0.12 12.65 -10.64
N GLU A 294 -0.25 13.58 -11.58
CA GLU A 294 0.69 14.69 -11.77
C GLU A 294 0.66 15.70 -10.62
N GLU A 295 -0.53 16.03 -10.11
CA GLU A 295 -0.67 16.95 -8.98
C GLU A 295 -0.03 16.39 -7.73
N LEU A 296 -0.32 15.14 -7.37
CA LEU A 296 0.28 14.46 -6.23
C LEU A 296 1.80 14.44 -6.36
N ARG A 297 2.31 14.06 -7.54
CA ARG A 297 3.75 14.08 -7.83
C ARG A 297 4.36 15.47 -7.68
N SER A 298 3.69 16.53 -8.14
CA SER A 298 4.17 17.91 -7.97
C SER A 298 4.20 18.31 -6.50
N ARG A 299 3.14 18.00 -5.74
CA ARG A 299 3.04 18.32 -4.30
C ARG A 299 4.15 17.64 -3.51
N ILE A 300 4.49 16.38 -3.80
CA ILE A 300 5.61 15.68 -3.15
C ILE A 300 6.93 16.40 -3.44
N LYS A 301 7.21 16.77 -4.70
CA LYS A 301 8.44 17.48 -5.08
C LYS A 301 8.54 18.86 -4.41
N GLU A 302 7.45 19.61 -4.38
CA GLU A 302 7.37 20.91 -3.74
C GLU A 302 7.55 20.81 -2.21
N ALA A 303 6.93 19.82 -1.58
CA ALA A 303 7.08 19.57 -0.15
C ALA A 303 8.53 19.23 0.18
N GLU A 304 9.18 18.37 -0.60
CA GLU A 304 10.60 18.04 -0.41
C GLU A 304 11.53 19.24 -0.58
N ALA A 305 11.26 20.11 -1.55
CA ALA A 305 12.07 21.31 -1.80
C ALA A 305 11.97 22.33 -0.66
N THR A 306 10.86 22.34 0.09
CA THR A 306 10.62 23.27 1.20
C THR A 306 10.89 22.65 2.58
N ALA A 307 11.03 21.33 2.65
CA ALA A 307 11.19 20.56 3.88
C ALA A 307 12.48 20.86 4.65
N GLU A 308 13.49 21.43 4.00
CA GLU A 308 14.76 21.83 4.62
C GLU A 308 14.60 22.87 5.73
N SER A 309 13.49 23.63 5.72
CA SER A 309 13.18 24.63 6.74
C SER A 309 12.11 24.17 7.76
N ARG A 310 11.60 22.94 7.64
CA ARG A 310 10.55 22.41 8.51
C ARG A 310 11.10 21.82 9.81
N SER A 311 10.37 22.05 10.90
CA SER A 311 10.62 21.45 12.21
C SER A 311 9.58 20.38 12.48
N PHE A 312 10.00 19.11 12.57
CA PHE A 312 9.14 17.97 12.89
C PHE A 312 8.89 17.82 14.41
N ALA A 313 8.75 18.94 15.12
CA ALA A 313 8.59 18.96 16.57
C ALA A 313 7.29 18.24 16.97
N GLY A 314 7.42 17.12 17.69
CA GLY A 314 6.29 16.28 18.12
C GLY A 314 6.20 14.93 17.41
N ILE A 315 6.98 14.70 16.35
CA ILE A 315 7.09 13.39 15.69
C ILE A 315 8.41 12.74 16.09
N GLU A 316 8.39 11.92 17.15
CA GLU A 316 9.60 11.26 17.68
C GLU A 316 10.04 10.04 16.85
N LYS A 317 9.13 9.47 16.05
CA LYS A 317 9.34 8.25 15.25
C LYS A 317 8.62 8.33 13.91
N LEU A 318 9.12 7.60 12.92
CA LEU A 318 8.46 7.51 11.61
C LEU A 318 7.02 7.01 11.73
N PRO A 319 6.11 7.52 10.89
CA PRO A 319 4.75 7.02 10.79
C PRO A 319 4.80 5.50 10.59
N GLN A 320 4.22 4.76 11.52
CA GLN A 320 4.05 3.32 11.38
C GLN A 320 2.81 3.03 10.55
N VAL A 321 2.85 1.90 9.87
CA VAL A 321 1.64 1.23 9.38
C VAL A 321 0.74 1.04 10.61
N LEU A 322 -0.52 1.47 10.51
CA LEU A 322 -1.50 1.27 11.58
C LEU A 322 -1.85 -0.20 11.73
#